data_AF-A0A7Y5L9Q4-F1
#
_entry.id   AF-A0A7Y5L9Q4-F1
#
_cell.length_a   1.000
_cell.length_b   1.000
_cell.length_c   1.000
_cell.angle_alpha   90.00
_cell.angle_beta   90.00
_cell.angle_gamma   90.00
#
_symmetry.space_group_name_H-M   'P 1'
#
loop_
_entity.id
_entity.type
_entity.pdbx_description
1 polymer ?
#
loop_
_entity_poly.entity_id
_entity_poly.type
_entity_poly.pdbx_seq_one_letter_code
_entity_poly.pdbx_strand_id
1 'polypeptide(L)'
;MVIRPKGHWLELRLDELWQYRDLIMLFVRRDFVAAYKQTILGPLWHLIQPLFTALTFTFIFGNVAGLSTDGLPKFLFYMAGTVAWGYFAKCVTSTSETFVANA
;
A
#
# COMPACT_ATOMS: atom_id res chain seq x y z
N MET A 1 -4.20 27.88 28.79
CA MET A 1 -3.80 26.63 28.11
C MET A 1 -2.31 26.44 28.32
N VAL A 2 -1.89 25.45 29.11
CA VAL A 2 -0.47 25.18 29.36
C VAL A 2 -0.01 24.16 28.31
N ILE A 3 0.81 24.59 27.37
CA ILE A 3 1.42 23.72 26.36
C ILE A 3 2.57 22.98 27.06
N ARG A 4 2.37 21.69 27.36
CA ARG A 4 3.43 20.83 27.88
C ARG A 4 4.32 20.38 26.72
N PRO A 5 5.65 20.32 26.89
CA PRO A 5 6.52 19.73 25.88
C PRO A 5 6.19 18.24 25.75
N LYS A 6 5.76 17.82 24.57
CA LYS A 6 5.51 16.40 24.23
C LYS A 6 6.86 15.71 24.15
N GLY A 7 7.10 14.82 25.09
CA GLY A 7 8.43 14.33 25.44
C GLY A 7 8.47 12.83 25.35
N HIS A 8 8.32 12.28 24.14
CA HIS A 8 8.91 10.99 23.77
C HIS A 8 8.72 10.77 22.26
N TRP A 9 9.76 10.28 21.59
CA TRP A 9 9.83 9.91 20.17
C TRP A 9 8.74 8.90 19.74
N LEU A 10 8.09 8.25 20.72
CA LEU A 10 7.07 7.21 20.56
C LEU A 10 5.78 7.52 21.34
N GLU A 11 5.46 8.80 21.61
CA GLU A 11 4.12 9.18 22.12
C GLU A 11 3.06 9.02 21.01
N LEU A 12 2.71 7.77 20.72
CA LEU A 12 1.59 7.45 19.84
C LEU A 12 0.29 7.81 20.57
N ARG A 13 -0.33 8.93 20.19
CA ARG A 13 -1.63 9.39 20.74
C ARG A 13 -2.79 8.60 20.17
N LEU A 14 -2.80 7.30 20.42
CA LEU A 14 -3.85 6.37 19.97
C LEU A 14 -5.23 6.77 20.51
N ASP A 15 -5.26 7.41 21.69
CA ASP A 15 -6.47 7.92 22.33
C ASP A 15 -7.17 8.98 21.46
N GLU A 16 -6.40 9.87 20.83
CA GLU A 16 -6.92 10.90 19.94
C GLU A 16 -7.40 10.28 18.61
N LEU A 17 -6.65 9.30 18.06
CA LEU A 17 -7.11 8.54 16.88
C LEU A 17 -8.48 7.90 17.12
N TRP A 18 -8.72 7.37 18.32
CA TRP A 18 -10.01 6.79 18.69
C TRP A 18 -11.11 7.85 18.84
N GLN A 19 -10.78 9.02 19.41
CA GLN A 19 -11.71 10.14 19.54
C GLN A 19 -12.15 10.70 18.18
N TYR A 20 -11.24 10.73 17.19
CA TYR A 20 -11.50 11.23 15.84
C TYR A 20 -11.89 10.15 14.82
N ARG A 21 -12.24 8.94 15.27
CA ARG A 21 -12.59 7.81 14.37
C ARG A 21 -13.67 8.16 13.34
N ASP A 22 -14.63 9.00 13.70
CA ASP A 22 -15.75 9.37 12.82
C ASP A 22 -15.24 10.25 11.66
N LEU A 23 -14.29 11.15 11.94
CA LEU A 23 -13.63 11.96 10.93
C LEU A 23 -12.75 11.10 10.01
N ILE A 24 -12.01 10.15 10.59
CA ILE A 24 -11.19 9.19 9.83
C ILE A 24 -12.07 8.36 8.90
N MET A 25 -13.20 7.82 9.39
CA MET A 25 -14.15 7.10 8.54
C MET A 25 -14.72 7.97 7.41
N LEU A 26 -15.00 9.24 7.68
CA LEU A 26 -15.48 10.17 6.67
C LEU A 26 -14.43 10.39 5.57
N PHE A 27 -13.16 10.55 5.93
CA PHE A 27 -12.07 10.64 4.96
C PHE A 27 -11.87 9.35 4.17
N VAL A 28 -11.84 8.19 4.84
CA VAL A 28 -11.72 6.89 4.18
C VAL A 28 -12.85 6.68 3.17
N ARG A 29 -14.09 7.00 3.56
CA ARG A 29 -15.25 6.90 2.66
C ARG A 29 -15.11 7.83 1.46
N ARG A 30 -14.72 9.09 1.68
CA ARG A 30 -14.51 10.07 0.60
C ARG A 30 -13.46 9.57 -0.38
N ASP A 31 -12.32 9.13 0.11
CA ASP A 31 -11.19 8.71 -0.71
C ASP A 31 -11.52 7.41 -1.47
N PHE A 32 -12.22 6.47 -0.83
CA PHE A 32 -12.76 5.28 -1.50
C PHE A 32 -13.71 5.66 -2.63
N VAL A 33 -14.72 6.49 -2.35
CA VAL A 33 -15.69 6.93 -3.35
C VAL A 33 -15.01 7.68 -4.51
N ALA A 34 -14.03 8.54 -4.22
CA ALA A 34 -13.29 9.26 -5.25
C ALA A 34 -12.47 8.30 -6.14
N ALA A 35 -11.79 7.31 -5.56
CA ALA A 35 -10.98 6.34 -6.29
C ALA A 35 -11.81 5.46 -7.25
N TYR A 36 -13.04 5.13 -6.88
CA TYR A 36 -13.92 4.26 -7.70
C TYR A 36 -14.90 5.00 -8.60
N LYS A 37 -15.11 6.31 -8.41
CA LYS A 37 -16.04 7.09 -9.25
C LYS A 37 -15.57 7.33 -10.68
N GLN A 38 -14.26 7.27 -10.96
CA GLN A 38 -13.69 7.61 -12.27
C GLN A 38 -12.98 6.45 -13.00
N THR A 39 -13.05 5.22 -12.47
CA THR A 39 -12.32 4.07 -13.05
C THR A 39 -13.21 3.18 -13.91
N ILE A 40 -12.87 3.05 -15.20
CA ILE A 40 -13.59 2.23 -16.19
C ILE A 40 -13.62 0.73 -15.79
N LEU A 41 -12.56 0.25 -15.13
CA LEU A 41 -12.45 -1.14 -14.64
C LEU A 41 -12.75 -1.30 -13.13
N GLY A 42 -13.00 -0.20 -12.40
CA GLY A 42 -13.27 -0.24 -10.96
C GLY A 42 -12.19 -0.97 -10.13
N PRO A 43 -12.58 -1.68 -9.04
CA PRO A 43 -11.67 -2.42 -8.15
C PRO A 43 -10.85 -3.53 -8.82
N LEU A 44 -11.28 -4.00 -9.99
CA LEU A 44 -10.62 -5.10 -10.70
C LEU A 44 -9.19 -4.74 -11.12
N TRP A 45 -8.91 -3.44 -11.33
CA TRP A 45 -7.59 -2.94 -11.70
C TRP A 45 -6.49 -3.29 -10.69
N HIS A 46 -6.83 -3.30 -9.39
CA HIS A 46 -5.90 -3.64 -8.32
C HIS A 46 -5.48 -5.12 -8.32
N LEU A 47 -6.27 -5.99 -8.95
CA LEU A 47 -5.91 -7.40 -9.13
C LEU A 47 -5.12 -7.59 -10.44
N ILE A 48 -5.53 -6.92 -11.50
CA ILE A 48 -4.91 -7.01 -12.83
C ILE A 48 -3.43 -6.63 -12.78
N GLN A 49 -3.09 -5.50 -12.14
CA GLN A 49 -1.72 -5.00 -12.08
C GLN A 49 -0.72 -6.01 -11.46
N PRO A 50 -0.89 -6.49 -10.22
CA PRO A 50 0.03 -7.46 -9.62
C PRO A 50 0.03 -8.80 -10.36
N LEU A 51 -1.06 -9.20 -11.01
CA LEU A 51 -1.12 -10.42 -11.81
C LEU A 51 -0.22 -10.32 -13.04
N PHE A 52 -0.32 -9.23 -13.79
CA PHE A 52 0.56 -8.96 -14.94
C PHE A 52 2.02 -8.82 -14.50
N THR A 53 2.28 -8.09 -13.41
CA THR A 53 3.64 -7.94 -12.89
C THR A 53 4.23 -9.29 -12.46
N ALA A 54 3.47 -10.13 -11.75
CA ALA A 54 3.90 -11.47 -11.36
C ALA A 54 4.12 -12.39 -12.56
N LEU A 55 3.28 -12.30 -13.61
CA LEU A 55 3.48 -13.03 -14.86
C LEU A 55 4.78 -12.60 -15.56
N THR A 56 5.04 -11.30 -15.66
CA THR A 56 6.28 -10.77 -16.24
C THR A 56 7.50 -11.25 -15.46
N PHE A 57 7.49 -11.16 -14.13
CA PHE A 57 8.58 -11.67 -13.29
C PHE A 57 8.76 -13.19 -13.43
N THR A 58 7.67 -13.95 -13.46
CA THR A 58 7.71 -15.41 -13.64
C THR A 58 8.26 -15.79 -15.02
N PHE A 59 7.90 -15.04 -16.07
CA PHE A 59 8.41 -15.30 -17.42
C PHE A 59 9.90 -14.96 -17.53
N ILE A 60 10.30 -13.77 -17.07
CA ILE A 60 11.69 -13.31 -17.16
C ILE A 60 12.60 -14.14 -16.22
N PHE A 61 12.31 -14.18 -14.93
CA PHE A 61 13.20 -14.83 -13.96
C PHE A 61 12.99 -16.34 -13.86
N GLY A 62 11.77 -16.80 -14.12
CA GLY A 62 11.45 -18.23 -14.08
C GLY A 62 11.87 -19.01 -15.33
N ASN A 63 11.73 -18.43 -16.54
CA ASN A 63 12.12 -19.11 -17.79
C ASN A 63 13.48 -18.64 -18.33
N VAL A 64 13.84 -17.35 -18.25
CA VAL A 64 15.11 -16.86 -18.84
C VAL A 64 16.29 -17.03 -17.88
N ALA A 65 16.09 -16.79 -16.58
CA ALA A 65 17.18 -16.88 -15.59
C ALA A 65 17.35 -18.29 -14.95
N GLY A 66 16.45 -19.23 -15.23
CA GLY A 66 16.57 -20.62 -14.76
C GLY A 66 16.52 -20.80 -13.23
N LEU A 67 16.09 -19.79 -12.46
CA LEU A 67 16.06 -19.85 -11.01
C LEU A 67 15.06 -20.93 -10.56
N SER A 68 15.58 -21.99 -9.92
CA SER A 68 14.78 -23.02 -9.29
C SER A 68 14.17 -22.48 -8.00
N THR A 69 12.86 -22.50 -7.89
CA THR A 69 12.11 -22.00 -6.72
C THR A 69 11.94 -23.09 -5.66
N ASP A 70 12.95 -23.95 -5.49
CA ASP A 70 12.94 -25.08 -4.52
C ASP A 70 11.63 -25.89 -4.50
N GLY A 71 11.06 -26.17 -5.68
CA GLY A 71 9.82 -26.94 -5.82
C GLY A 71 8.52 -26.18 -5.53
N LEU A 72 8.57 -24.89 -5.16
CA LEU A 72 7.38 -24.06 -5.01
C LEU A 72 6.86 -23.49 -6.34
N PRO A 73 5.55 -23.19 -6.44
CA PRO A 73 4.99 -22.51 -7.61
C PRO A 73 5.62 -21.11 -7.79
N LYS A 74 6.47 -20.96 -8.81
CA LYS A 74 7.16 -19.71 -9.22
C LYS A 74 6.23 -18.48 -9.16
N PHE A 75 5.04 -18.63 -9.72
CA PHE A 75 4.05 -17.56 -9.80
C PHE A 75 3.64 -17.03 -8.42
N LEU A 76 3.31 -17.92 -7.47
CA LEU A 76 2.90 -17.53 -6.12
C LEU A 76 4.05 -16.87 -5.35
N PHE A 77 5.28 -17.37 -5.52
CA PHE A 77 6.47 -16.80 -4.89
C PHE A 77 6.71 -15.35 -5.33
N TYR A 78 6.75 -15.10 -6.65
CA TYR A 78 6.97 -13.75 -7.17
C TYR A 78 5.79 -12.81 -6.91
N MET A 79 4.56 -13.32 -6.93
CA MET A 79 3.37 -12.53 -6.60
C MET A 79 3.39 -12.07 -5.15
N ALA A 80 3.71 -12.95 -4.19
CA ALA A 80 3.78 -12.60 -2.78
C ALA A 80 4.84 -11.53 -2.51
N GLY A 81 6.04 -11.68 -3.08
CA GLY A 81 7.11 -10.70 -2.95
C GLY A 81 6.74 -9.34 -3.56
N THR A 82 6.16 -9.36 -4.77
CA THR A 82 5.78 -8.13 -5.50
C THR A 82 4.64 -7.40 -4.78
N VAL A 83 3.64 -8.11 -4.27
CA VAL A 83 2.53 -7.49 -3.54
C VAL A 83 3.00 -6.91 -2.20
N ALA A 84 3.79 -7.66 -1.43
CA ALA A 84 4.32 -7.19 -0.15
C ALA A 84 5.20 -5.94 -0.31
N TRP A 85 6.16 -6.01 -1.25
CA TRP A 85 7.03 -4.88 -1.55
C TRP A 85 6.26 -3.69 -2.13
N GLY A 86 5.35 -3.95 -3.06
CA GLY A 86 4.54 -2.91 -3.70
C GLY A 86 3.67 -2.16 -2.69
N TYR A 87 3.08 -2.87 -1.73
CA TYR A 87 2.34 -2.25 -0.62
C TYR A 87 3.25 -1.37 0.25
N PHE A 88 4.38 -1.92 0.68
CA PHE A 88 5.35 -1.18 1.50
C PHE A 88 5.83 0.10 0.81
N ALA A 89 6.30 -0.03 -0.44
CA ALA A 89 6.78 1.10 -1.23
C ALA A 89 5.70 2.17 -1.40
N LYS A 90 4.46 1.76 -1.70
CA LYS A 90 3.32 2.68 -1.84
C LYS A 90 3.04 3.44 -0.54
N CYS A 91 3.04 2.78 0.61
CA CYS A 91 2.82 3.43 1.90
C CYS A 91 3.90 4.46 2.22
N VAL A 92 5.17 4.12 1.98
CA VAL A 92 6.30 5.03 2.20
C VAL A 92 6.20 6.24 1.28
N THR A 93 6.03 6.02 -0.02
CA THR A 93 5.92 7.11 -1.00
C THR A 93 4.72 8.01 -0.72
N SER A 94 3.54 7.43 -0.45
CA SER A 94 2.33 8.21 -0.15
C SER A 94 2.51 9.06 1.11
N THR A 95 3.19 8.53 2.13
CA THR A 95 3.52 9.30 3.34
C THR A 95 4.44 10.46 3.01
N SER A 96 5.49 10.24 2.21
CA SER A 96 6.39 11.29 1.76
C SER A 96 5.69 12.40 0.95
N GLU A 97 4.76 12.02 0.08
CA GLU A 97 3.97 12.96 -0.72
C GLU A 97 3.11 13.87 0.15
N THR A 98 2.64 13.43 1.32
CA THR A 98 1.87 14.31 2.22
C THR A 98 2.66 15.53 2.66
N PHE A 99 3.98 15.44 2.80
CA PHE A 99 4.82 16.59 3.17
C PHE A 99 5.04 17.55 2.00
N VAL A 100 5.14 17.04 0.78
CA VAL A 100 5.31 17.86 -0.43
C VAL A 100 3.99 18.53 -0.83
N ALA A 101 2.87 17.82 -0.72
CA ALA A 101 1.55 18.32 -1.12
C ALA A 101 0.93 19.29 -0.10
N ASN A 102 1.42 19.34 1.14
CA ASN A 102 0.95 20.26 2.19
C ASN A 102 1.97 21.39 2.53
N ALA A 103 3.05 21.53 1.75
CA ALA A 103 3.99 22.66 1.82
C ALA A 103 3.57 23.78 0.86
#